data_AF-A0A2D6DRJ8-F1
#
_entry.id   AF-A0A2D6DRJ8-F1
#
_cell.length_a   1.000
_cell.length_b   1.000
_cell.length_c   1.000
_cell.angle_alpha   90.00
_cell.angle_beta   90.00
_cell.angle_gamma   90.00
#
_symmetry.space_group_name_H-M   'P 1'
#
loop_
_entity.id
_entity.type
_entity.pdbx_description
1 polymer ?
#
loop_
_entity_poly.entity_id
_entity_poly.type
_entity_poly.pdbx_seq_one_letter_code
_entity_poly.pdbx_strand_id
1 'polypeptide(L)'
;MAKFKEKIKARGLRQKGQSIKEIAKKLKVSKSSVSIWCRDIQLTRNQIALLDEKQLKGGYKGRIKGAKIQRKKYLKKVKELEKEGFDQIKKLSRKDILIAGIALYWGEGNRKWHISGFGNSDPKMIKFIIFWFKNILNIDKKRLSLHVGINQIHKNRVKKVEKYWSRITNIPENQFTKVTLRKVKNKKIYKNHDNYYGTLHIRIRKSSDLQHKIHGLINALAQRKKY
;
A
#
# COMPACT_ATOMS: atom_id res chain seq x y z
N MET A 1 -34.99 21.75 -43.68
CA MET A 1 -34.22 21.71 -44.95
C MET A 1 -33.58 20.34 -45.16
N ALA A 2 -33.85 19.70 -46.29
CA ALA A 2 -33.27 18.40 -46.63
C ALA A 2 -31.76 18.55 -46.92
N LYS A 3 -30.91 17.87 -46.14
CA LYS A 3 -29.44 17.87 -46.26
C LYS A 3 -28.97 16.98 -47.42
N PHE A 4 -29.37 17.32 -48.63
CA PHE A 4 -29.18 16.48 -49.82
C PHE A 4 -27.69 16.34 -50.21
N LYS A 5 -26.93 17.44 -50.13
CA LYS A 5 -25.48 17.45 -50.38
C LYS A 5 -24.72 16.55 -49.41
N GLU A 6 -25.10 16.58 -48.13
CA GLU A 6 -24.52 15.75 -47.08
C GLU A 6 -24.91 14.29 -47.24
N LYS A 7 -26.15 14.00 -47.66
CA LYS A 7 -26.62 12.64 -47.97
C LYS A 7 -25.78 11.98 -49.07
N ILE A 8 -25.55 12.68 -50.19
CA ILE A 8 -24.73 12.16 -51.29
C ILE A 8 -23.29 11.89 -50.81
N LYS A 9 -22.68 12.86 -50.11
CA LYS A 9 -21.33 12.70 -49.55
C LYS A 9 -21.26 11.54 -48.55
N ALA A 10 -22.26 11.38 -47.69
CA ALA A 10 -22.32 10.31 -46.70
C ALA A 10 -22.34 8.93 -47.37
N ARG A 11 -23.15 8.75 -48.42
CA ARG A 11 -23.23 7.49 -49.17
C ARG A 11 -21.91 7.14 -49.84
N GLY A 12 -21.27 8.09 -50.50
CA GLY A 12 -19.95 7.88 -51.12
C GLY A 12 -18.86 7.51 -50.10
N LEU A 13 -18.87 8.12 -48.91
CA LEU A 13 -17.95 7.75 -47.84
C LEU A 13 -18.26 6.35 -47.27
N ARG A 14 -19.54 5.97 -47.18
CA ARG A 14 -19.94 4.64 -46.71
C ARG A 14 -19.54 3.54 -47.68
N GLN A 15 -19.72 3.73 -48.99
CA GLN A 15 -19.29 2.79 -50.02
C GLN A 15 -17.78 2.55 -49.98
N LYS A 16 -16.98 3.56 -49.58
CA LYS A 16 -15.54 3.43 -49.31
C LYS A 16 -15.21 2.71 -48.00
N GLY A 17 -16.20 2.19 -47.27
CA GLY A 17 -16.03 1.43 -46.03
C GLY A 17 -15.93 2.28 -44.76
N GLN A 18 -16.22 3.58 -44.78
CA GLN A 18 -16.18 4.41 -43.56
C GLN A 18 -17.35 4.09 -42.61
N SER A 19 -17.11 4.21 -41.30
CA SER A 19 -18.15 3.98 -40.29
C SER A 19 -19.16 5.13 -40.23
N ILE A 20 -20.40 4.84 -39.83
CA ILE A 20 -21.45 5.84 -39.59
C ILE A 20 -20.96 6.94 -38.62
N LYS A 21 -20.17 6.57 -37.60
CA LYS A 21 -19.60 7.49 -36.61
C LYS A 21 -18.58 8.45 -37.22
N GLU A 22 -17.70 7.97 -38.09
CA GLU A 22 -16.70 8.81 -38.78
C GLU A 22 -17.36 9.75 -39.78
N ILE A 23 -18.33 9.25 -40.56
CA ILE A 23 -19.08 10.04 -41.54
C ILE A 23 -19.84 11.17 -40.84
N ALA A 24 -20.57 10.85 -39.76
CA ALA A 24 -21.30 11.84 -38.96
C ALA A 24 -20.36 12.93 -38.41
N LYS A 25 -19.17 12.55 -37.92
CA LYS A 25 -18.17 13.50 -37.43
C LYS A 25 -17.62 14.37 -38.57
N LYS A 26 -17.30 13.78 -39.72
CA LYS A 26 -16.70 14.48 -40.87
C LYS A 26 -17.67 15.48 -41.49
N LEU A 27 -18.95 15.13 -41.59
CA LEU A 27 -19.99 15.97 -42.17
C LEU A 27 -20.71 16.86 -41.14
N LYS A 28 -20.34 16.78 -39.85
CA LYS A 28 -20.98 17.51 -38.74
C LYS A 28 -22.52 17.33 -38.72
N VAL A 29 -22.99 16.10 -38.96
CA VAL A 29 -24.42 15.72 -38.89
C VAL A 29 -24.66 14.66 -37.82
N SER A 30 -25.91 14.43 -37.45
CA SER A 30 -26.25 13.40 -36.46
C SER A 30 -25.99 12.00 -37.00
N LYS A 31 -25.66 11.06 -36.09
CA LYS A 31 -25.46 9.65 -36.44
C LYS A 31 -26.74 9.00 -36.97
N SER A 32 -27.89 9.41 -36.43
CA SER A 32 -29.21 8.92 -36.86
C SER A 32 -29.49 9.25 -38.33
N SER A 33 -29.20 10.48 -38.77
CA SER A 33 -29.36 10.86 -40.18
C SER A 33 -28.47 10.05 -41.11
N VAL A 34 -27.18 9.88 -40.76
CA VAL A 34 -26.23 9.09 -41.59
C VAL A 34 -26.64 7.62 -41.65
N SER A 35 -27.12 7.06 -40.54
CA SER A 35 -27.60 5.67 -40.49
C SER A 35 -28.81 5.44 -41.40
N ILE A 36 -29.73 6.41 -41.48
CA ILE A 36 -30.88 6.34 -42.40
C ILE A 36 -30.41 6.44 -43.85
N TRP A 37 -29.51 7.38 -44.16
CA TRP A 37 -29.04 7.63 -45.52
C TRP A 37 -28.20 6.50 -46.13
N CYS A 38 -27.64 5.64 -45.30
CA CYS A 38 -26.69 4.59 -45.69
C CYS A 38 -27.20 3.18 -45.39
N ARG A 39 -28.46 3.02 -44.96
CA ARG A 39 -29.02 1.76 -44.46
C ARG A 39 -28.98 0.62 -45.48
N ASP A 40 -29.17 0.97 -46.75
CA ASP A 40 -29.20 0.10 -47.92
C ASP A 40 -27.81 -0.28 -48.45
N ILE A 41 -26.73 0.34 -47.95
CA ILE A 41 -25.37 0.08 -48.45
C ILE A 41 -24.79 -1.14 -47.73
N GLN A 42 -24.67 -2.25 -48.44
CA GLN A 42 -23.94 -3.44 -47.98
C GLN A 42 -22.42 -3.22 -48.09
N LEU A 43 -21.69 -3.59 -47.04
CA LEU A 43 -20.22 -3.54 -47.03
C LEU A 43 -19.64 -4.91 -47.41
N THR A 44 -18.45 -4.88 -48.02
CA THR A 44 -17.68 -6.11 -48.27
C THR A 44 -17.11 -6.70 -46.97
N ARG A 45 -16.79 -8.00 -46.99
CA ARG A 45 -16.15 -8.70 -45.85
C ARG A 45 -14.87 -7.99 -45.37
N ASN A 46 -14.04 -7.54 -46.31
CA ASN A 46 -12.79 -6.81 -46.00
C ASN A 46 -13.07 -5.47 -45.31
N GLN A 47 -14.09 -4.72 -45.74
CA GLN A 47 -14.47 -3.46 -45.11
C GLN A 47 -15.03 -3.67 -43.69
N ILE A 48 -15.80 -4.74 -43.47
CA ILE A 48 -16.30 -5.10 -42.14
C ILE A 48 -15.11 -5.44 -41.22
N ALA A 49 -14.18 -6.30 -41.65
CA ALA A 49 -13.00 -6.66 -40.88
C ALA A 49 -12.13 -5.43 -40.50
N LEU A 50 -11.94 -4.49 -41.41
CA LEU A 50 -11.21 -3.24 -41.14
C LEU A 50 -11.92 -2.34 -40.11
N LEU A 51 -13.26 -2.31 -40.12
CA LEU A 51 -14.05 -1.56 -39.14
C LEU A 51 -13.97 -2.21 -37.76
N ASP A 52 -14.05 -3.54 -37.69
CA ASP A 52 -13.91 -4.30 -36.45
C ASP A 52 -12.53 -4.12 -35.82
N GLU A 53 -11.47 -4.19 -36.62
CA GLU A 53 -10.10 -3.97 -36.16
C GLU A 53 -9.92 -2.55 -35.59
N LYS A 54 -10.45 -1.54 -36.27
CA LYS A 54 -10.46 -0.15 -35.78
C LYS A 54 -11.25 0.00 -34.48
N GLN A 55 -12.39 -0.68 -34.35
CA GLN A 55 -13.19 -0.68 -33.14
C GLN A 55 -12.45 -1.33 -31.97
N LEU A 56 -11.79 -2.47 -32.19
CA LEU A 56 -10.96 -3.15 -31.20
C LEU A 56 -9.78 -2.27 -30.74
N LYS A 57 -9.04 -1.68 -31.69
CA LYS A 57 -7.94 -0.74 -31.41
C LYS A 57 -8.44 0.50 -30.65
N GLY A 58 -9.57 1.07 -31.04
CA GLY A 58 -10.21 2.20 -30.38
C GLY A 58 -10.70 1.87 -28.97
N GLY A 59 -11.34 0.71 -28.80
CA GLY A 59 -11.81 0.20 -27.51
C GLY A 59 -10.65 -0.13 -26.56
N TYR A 60 -9.54 -0.64 -27.07
CA TYR A 60 -8.31 -0.84 -26.30
C TYR A 60 -7.74 0.50 -25.80
N LYS A 61 -7.59 1.50 -26.68
CA LYS A 61 -7.18 2.86 -26.30
C LYS A 61 -8.12 3.49 -25.27
N GLY A 62 -9.44 3.30 -25.46
CA GLY A 62 -10.47 3.76 -24.51
C GLY A 62 -10.34 3.13 -23.13
N ARG A 63 -10.13 1.81 -23.07
CA ARG A 63 -9.90 1.06 -21.82
C ARG A 63 -8.66 1.55 -21.07
N ILE A 64 -7.53 1.73 -21.77
CA ILE A 64 -6.31 2.28 -21.16
C ILE A 64 -6.55 3.69 -20.62
N LYS A 65 -7.21 4.57 -21.38
CA LYS A 65 -7.51 5.93 -20.94
C LYS A 65 -8.44 5.92 -19.72
N GLY A 66 -9.48 5.09 -19.74
CA GLY A 66 -10.38 4.88 -18.60
C GLY A 66 -9.63 4.41 -17.36
N ALA A 67 -8.79 3.39 -17.49
CA ALA A 67 -7.96 2.86 -16.40
C ALA A 67 -7.02 3.93 -15.83
N LYS A 68 -6.39 4.76 -16.67
CA LYS A 68 -5.56 5.89 -16.23
C LYS A 68 -6.37 6.94 -15.45
N ILE A 69 -7.57 7.29 -15.91
CA ILE A 69 -8.46 8.23 -15.20
C ILE A 69 -8.85 7.66 -13.85
N GLN A 70 -9.27 6.39 -13.78
CA GLN A 70 -9.65 5.75 -12.53
C GLN A 70 -8.46 5.63 -11.57
N ARG A 71 -7.27 5.29 -12.08
CA ARG A 71 -6.04 5.29 -11.28
C ARG A 71 -5.73 6.68 -10.71
N LYS A 72 -5.88 7.75 -11.50
CA LYS A 72 -5.68 9.12 -11.02
C LYS A 72 -6.71 9.51 -9.95
N LYS A 73 -7.99 9.17 -10.14
CA LYS A 73 -9.05 9.38 -9.14
C LYS A 73 -8.76 8.64 -7.83
N TYR A 74 -8.41 7.36 -7.93
CA TYR A 74 -8.02 6.53 -6.78
C TYR A 74 -6.83 7.14 -6.02
N LEU A 75 -5.75 7.50 -6.72
CA LEU A 75 -4.57 8.10 -6.09
C LEU A 75 -4.88 9.44 -5.41
N LYS A 76 -5.76 10.25 -5.99
CA LYS A 76 -6.24 11.49 -5.36
C LYS A 76 -7.01 11.18 -4.07
N LYS A 77 -7.97 10.24 -4.13
CA LYS A 77 -8.77 9.85 -2.97
C LYS A 77 -7.90 9.25 -1.85
N VAL A 78 -6.91 8.43 -2.18
CA VAL A 78 -5.96 7.88 -1.20
C VAL A 78 -5.22 9.00 -0.47
N LYS A 79 -4.67 9.98 -1.20
CA LYS A 79 -3.97 11.13 -0.59
C LYS A 79 -4.88 11.96 0.32
N GLU A 80 -6.14 12.15 -0.08
CA GLU A 80 -7.13 12.87 0.72
C GLU A 80 -7.43 12.12 2.02
N LEU A 81 -7.67 10.81 1.95
CA LEU A 81 -7.94 9.96 3.12
C LEU A 81 -6.72 9.84 4.04
N GLU A 82 -5.51 9.74 3.48
CA GLU A 82 -4.26 9.73 4.26
C GLU A 82 -4.08 11.04 5.02
N LYS A 83 -4.38 12.18 4.37
CA LYS A 83 -4.35 13.50 5.02
C LYS A 83 -5.43 13.61 6.09
N GLU A 84 -6.65 13.15 5.81
CA GLU A 84 -7.74 13.13 6.78
C GLU A 84 -7.38 12.34 8.04
N GLY A 85 -6.83 11.13 7.87
CA GLY A 85 -6.37 10.31 9.00
C GLY A 85 -5.20 10.95 9.77
N PHE A 86 -4.27 11.61 9.08
CA PHE A 86 -3.20 12.37 9.74
C PHE A 86 -3.76 13.55 10.55
N ASP A 87 -4.73 14.26 9.97
CA ASP A 87 -5.33 15.45 10.57
C ASP A 87 -6.10 15.14 11.86
N GLN A 88 -6.66 13.92 11.98
CA GLN A 88 -7.34 13.45 13.21
C GLN A 88 -6.39 13.28 14.41
N ILE A 89 -5.08 13.07 14.19
CA ILE A 89 -4.11 12.73 15.24
C ILE A 89 -2.94 13.74 15.28
N LYS A 90 -3.16 14.98 14.80
CA LYS A 90 -2.12 16.02 14.68
C LYS A 90 -1.31 16.29 15.95
N LYS A 91 -1.94 16.22 17.11
CA LYS A 91 -1.30 16.44 18.41
C LYS A 91 -1.71 15.33 19.36
N LEU A 92 -0.72 14.56 19.81
CA LEU A 92 -0.92 13.52 20.82
C LEU A 92 -0.46 14.05 22.17
N SER A 93 -1.32 13.94 23.18
CA SER A 93 -0.93 14.17 24.56
C SER A 93 -0.06 13.02 25.08
N ARG A 94 0.63 13.25 26.19
CA ARG A 94 1.36 12.18 26.90
C ARG A 94 0.44 11.00 27.25
N LYS A 95 -0.83 11.26 27.58
CA LYS A 95 -1.84 10.24 27.90
C LYS A 95 -2.23 9.42 26.67
N ASP A 96 -2.38 10.04 25.51
CA ASP A 96 -2.72 9.34 24.27
C ASP A 96 -1.58 8.38 23.85
N ILE A 97 -0.34 8.85 23.96
CA ILE A 97 0.85 8.05 23.70
C ILE A 97 0.96 6.90 24.71
N LEU A 98 0.66 7.15 25.99
CA LEU A 98 0.60 6.11 27.01
C LEU A 98 -0.38 5.00 26.61
N ILE A 99 -1.62 5.36 26.28
CA ILE A 99 -2.67 4.42 25.88
C ILE A 99 -2.30 3.65 24.61
N ALA A 100 -1.81 4.35 23.57
CA ALA A 100 -1.38 3.72 22.32
C ALA A 100 -0.24 2.72 22.54
N GLY A 101 0.74 3.06 23.39
CA GLY A 101 1.83 2.14 23.73
C GLY A 101 1.38 0.94 24.57
N ILE A 102 0.42 1.12 25.48
CA ILE A 102 -0.20 -0.01 26.21
C ILE A 102 -0.88 -0.95 25.23
N ALA A 103 -1.71 -0.43 24.33
CA ALA A 103 -2.44 -1.24 23.34
C ALA A 103 -1.47 -1.98 22.40
N LEU A 104 -0.42 -1.30 21.92
CA LEU A 104 0.59 -1.91 21.06
C LEU A 104 1.38 -3.00 21.81
N TYR A 105 1.81 -2.73 23.04
CA TYR A 105 2.52 -3.73 23.85
C TYR A 105 1.61 -4.90 24.20
N TRP A 106 0.32 -4.67 24.43
CA TRP A 106 -0.63 -5.74 24.67
C TRP A 106 -0.72 -6.68 23.46
N GLY A 107 -0.78 -6.14 22.23
CA GLY A 107 -0.83 -6.93 21.01
C GLY A 107 0.47 -7.69 20.68
N GLU A 108 1.63 -7.02 20.77
CA GLU A 108 2.89 -7.48 20.18
C GLU A 108 4.04 -7.67 21.21
N GLY A 109 3.81 -7.29 22.46
CA GLY A 109 4.79 -7.37 23.53
C GLY A 109 4.99 -8.79 24.07
N ASN A 110 6.15 -9.04 24.65
CA ASN A 110 6.44 -10.29 25.32
C ASN A 110 5.65 -10.38 26.64
N ARG A 111 4.94 -11.49 26.81
CA ARG A 111 4.13 -11.79 28.00
C ARG A 111 4.77 -12.84 28.91
N LYS A 112 5.94 -13.40 28.54
CA LYS A 112 6.66 -14.36 29.40
C LYS A 112 7.13 -13.69 30.69
N TRP A 113 6.97 -14.39 31.81
CA TRP A 113 7.35 -13.94 33.15
C TRP A 113 8.81 -13.44 33.19
N HIS A 114 9.02 -12.33 33.90
CA HIS A 114 10.27 -11.60 34.17
C HIS A 114 10.99 -10.96 32.97
N ILE A 115 10.46 -11.01 31.74
CA ILE A 115 11.12 -10.44 30.55
C ILE A 115 10.18 -9.52 29.79
N SER A 116 10.37 -8.21 29.94
CA SER A 116 9.75 -7.22 29.05
C SER A 116 10.49 -7.16 27.73
N GLY A 117 9.74 -7.20 26.64
CA GLY A 117 10.30 -7.12 25.31
C GLY A 117 9.23 -6.88 24.25
N PHE A 118 9.68 -6.55 23.04
CA PHE A 118 8.81 -6.26 21.92
C PHE A 118 9.47 -6.75 20.64
N GLY A 119 8.75 -7.44 19.76
CA GLY A 119 9.32 -7.95 18.53
C GLY A 119 8.44 -7.67 17.33
N ASN A 120 8.98 -7.01 16.30
CA ASN A 120 8.22 -6.77 15.06
C ASN A 120 9.16 -6.58 13.86
N SER A 121 8.65 -6.73 12.64
CA SER A 121 9.39 -6.44 11.40
C SER A 121 9.16 -5.02 10.87
N ASP A 122 8.11 -4.32 11.32
CA ASP A 122 7.82 -2.95 10.90
C ASP A 122 8.73 -1.95 11.64
N PRO A 123 9.61 -1.21 10.93
CA PRO A 123 10.47 -0.21 11.55
C PRO A 123 9.70 0.94 12.22
N LYS A 124 8.47 1.27 11.78
CA LYS A 124 7.64 2.31 12.40
C LYS A 124 7.18 1.88 13.79
N MET A 125 6.72 0.64 13.94
CA MET A 125 6.32 0.08 15.25
C MET A 125 7.51 0.00 16.21
N ILE A 126 8.65 -0.46 15.72
CA ILE A 126 9.91 -0.52 16.49
C ILE A 126 10.34 0.87 16.98
N LYS A 127 10.29 1.90 16.12
CA LYS A 127 10.61 3.27 16.53
C LYS A 127 9.64 3.78 17.60
N PHE A 128 8.34 3.56 17.39
CA PHE A 128 7.32 4.00 18.32
C PHE A 128 7.45 3.34 19.69
N ILE A 129 7.68 2.01 19.76
CA ILE A 129 7.81 1.34 21.06
C ILE A 129 9.08 1.77 21.81
N ILE A 130 10.20 2.01 21.11
CA ILE A 130 11.42 2.56 21.73
C ILE A 130 11.15 3.96 22.28
N PHE A 131 10.43 4.79 21.50
CA PHE A 131 10.00 6.11 21.95
C PHE A 131 9.09 6.01 23.20
N TRP A 132 8.16 5.06 23.24
CA TRP A 132 7.27 4.83 24.37
C TRP A 132 8.05 4.37 25.62
N PHE A 133 8.94 3.37 25.49
CA PHE A 133 9.79 2.94 26.58
C PHE A 133 10.63 4.10 27.14
N LYS A 134 11.24 4.91 26.28
CA LYS A 134 12.09 6.02 26.70
C LYS A 134 11.30 7.15 27.35
N ASN A 135 10.28 7.67 26.65
CA ASN A 135 9.68 8.96 27.02
C ASN A 135 8.46 8.81 27.93
N ILE A 136 7.76 7.66 27.90
CA ILE A 136 6.59 7.42 28.73
C ILE A 136 6.95 6.60 29.97
N LEU A 137 7.77 5.55 29.80
CA LEU A 137 8.17 4.65 30.88
C LEU A 137 9.56 4.94 31.46
N ASN A 138 10.24 5.99 30.98
CA ASN A 138 11.54 6.47 31.47
C ASN A 138 12.64 5.38 31.46
N ILE A 139 12.65 4.53 30.44
CA ILE A 139 13.65 3.47 30.27
C ILE A 139 14.85 4.00 29.48
N ASP A 140 16.03 3.95 30.09
CA ASP A 140 17.29 4.26 29.41
C ASP A 140 17.54 3.28 28.24
N LYS A 141 17.96 3.83 27.09
CA LYS A 141 18.42 3.06 25.93
C LYS A 141 19.50 2.04 26.28
N LYS A 142 20.38 2.32 27.25
CA LYS A 142 21.43 1.38 27.71
C LYS A 142 20.88 0.08 28.28
N ARG A 143 19.63 0.09 28.77
CA ARG A 143 18.92 -1.11 29.26
C ARG A 143 18.38 -1.97 28.13
N LEU A 144 18.35 -1.46 26.89
CA LEU A 144 17.84 -2.21 25.75
C LEU A 144 18.90 -3.19 25.23
N SER A 145 18.46 -4.39 24.87
CA SER A 145 19.26 -5.38 24.19
C SER A 145 18.49 -5.81 22.95
N LEU A 146 19.11 -5.73 21.79
CA LEU A 146 18.46 -5.94 20.50
C LEU A 146 18.86 -7.30 19.96
N HIS A 147 17.94 -7.97 19.28
CA HIS A 147 18.16 -9.28 18.69
C HIS A 147 17.45 -9.35 17.34
N VAL A 148 18.18 -9.70 16.29
CA VAL A 148 17.61 -9.88 14.95
C VAL A 148 17.21 -11.35 14.74
N GLY A 149 15.98 -11.57 14.29
CA GLY A 149 15.53 -12.85 13.74
C GLY A 149 15.42 -12.76 12.23
N ILE A 150 16.17 -13.59 11.50
CA ILE A 150 16.13 -13.59 10.03
C ILE A 150 16.30 -15.01 9.47
N ASN A 151 15.80 -15.26 8.25
CA ASN A 151 15.96 -16.56 7.61
C ASN A 151 17.44 -16.83 7.28
N GLN A 152 17.87 -18.09 7.39
CA GLN A 152 19.24 -18.54 7.12
C GLN A 152 19.75 -18.16 5.73
N ILE A 153 18.88 -18.02 4.72
CA ILE A 153 19.27 -17.53 3.38
C ILE A 153 19.97 -16.16 3.41
N HIS A 154 19.73 -15.36 4.45
CA HIS A 154 20.32 -14.05 4.64
C HIS A 154 21.57 -14.07 5.54
N LYS A 155 22.16 -15.24 5.81
CA LYS A 155 23.36 -15.38 6.66
C LYS A 155 24.50 -14.44 6.23
N ASN A 156 24.73 -14.30 4.92
CA ASN A 156 25.84 -13.51 4.38
C ASN A 156 25.63 -11.98 4.50
N ARG A 157 24.41 -11.53 4.85
CA ARG A 157 24.04 -10.11 4.98
C ARG A 157 23.69 -9.70 6.41
N VAL A 158 23.99 -10.55 7.40
CA VAL A 158 23.69 -10.27 8.82
C VAL A 158 24.20 -8.90 9.26
N LYS A 159 25.45 -8.55 8.93
CA LYS A 159 26.01 -7.25 9.30
C LYS A 159 25.27 -6.06 8.67
N LYS A 160 24.82 -6.20 7.42
CA LYS A 160 23.98 -5.19 6.74
C LYS A 160 22.64 -5.01 7.45
N VAL A 161 22.06 -6.11 7.94
CA VAL A 161 20.79 -6.11 8.67
C VAL A 161 20.92 -5.46 10.04
N GLU A 162 21.97 -5.77 10.79
CA GLU A 162 22.26 -5.12 12.08
C GLU A 162 22.49 -3.61 11.89
N LYS A 163 23.29 -3.20 10.91
CA LYS A 163 23.49 -1.78 10.55
C LYS A 163 22.18 -1.08 10.20
N TYR A 164 21.30 -1.75 9.45
CA TYR A 164 19.97 -1.21 9.15
C TYR A 164 19.17 -0.94 10.43
N TRP A 165 19.08 -1.92 11.32
CA TRP A 165 18.32 -1.78 12.56
C TRP A 165 18.96 -0.79 13.54
N SER A 166 20.29 -0.76 13.62
CA SER A 166 21.03 0.23 14.42
C SER A 166 20.69 1.65 13.95
N ARG A 167 20.71 1.90 12.63
CA ARG A 167 20.31 3.20 12.05
C ARG A 167 18.84 3.54 12.32
N ILE A 168 17.94 2.57 12.21
CA ILE A 168 16.50 2.76 12.45
C ILE A 168 16.21 3.11 13.92
N THR A 169 16.90 2.47 14.85
CA THR A 169 16.64 2.59 16.30
C THR A 169 17.51 3.65 16.98
N ASN A 170 18.60 4.08 16.34
CA ASN A 170 19.67 4.87 16.93
C ASN A 170 20.17 4.23 18.24
N ILE A 171 20.46 2.92 18.15
CA ILE A 171 21.03 2.08 19.21
C ILE A 171 22.32 1.46 18.64
N PRO A 172 23.45 1.54 19.34
CA PRO A 172 24.74 1.05 18.84
C PRO A 172 24.74 -0.47 18.66
N GLU A 173 25.54 -0.94 17.70
CA GLU A 173 25.66 -2.37 17.35
C GLU A 173 26.16 -3.24 18.52
N ASN A 174 26.90 -2.67 19.49
CA ASN A 174 27.34 -3.40 20.69
C ASN A 174 26.19 -3.80 21.64
N GLN A 175 24.99 -3.24 21.47
CA GLN A 175 23.79 -3.67 22.20
C GLN A 175 23.00 -4.76 21.46
N PHE A 176 23.46 -5.19 20.27
CA PHE A 176 22.88 -6.30 19.52
C PHE A 176 23.47 -7.63 20.01
N THR A 177 22.60 -8.61 20.22
CA THR A 177 22.99 -9.97 20.58
C THR A 177 22.99 -10.87 19.35
N LYS A 178 23.53 -12.08 19.51
CA LYS A 178 23.66 -13.09 18.45
C LYS A 178 22.37 -13.26 17.64
N VAL A 179 22.45 -12.99 16.35
CA VAL A 179 21.33 -13.14 15.40
C VAL A 179 20.82 -14.58 15.36
N THR A 180 19.49 -14.74 15.41
CA THR A 180 18.84 -16.04 15.22
C THR A 180 18.57 -16.27 13.74
N LEU A 181 19.23 -17.28 13.19
CA LEU A 181 19.00 -17.77 11.83
C LEU A 181 17.92 -18.86 11.82
N ARG A 182 16.78 -18.56 11.20
CA ARG A 182 15.66 -19.51 11.09
C ARG A 182 15.80 -20.38 9.85
N LYS A 183 15.79 -21.71 10.02
CA LYS A 183 15.81 -22.70 8.94
C LYS A 183 14.41 -22.96 8.40
N VAL A 184 13.79 -21.96 7.77
CA VAL A 184 12.47 -22.13 7.15
C VAL A 184 12.65 -22.20 5.64
N LYS A 185 12.15 -23.26 5.00
CA LYS A 185 12.11 -23.38 3.53
C LYS A 185 11.09 -22.39 2.98
N ASN A 186 11.57 -21.25 2.46
CA ASN A 186 10.73 -20.34 1.72
C ASN A 186 10.39 -20.95 0.35
N LYS A 187 9.13 -21.37 0.15
CA LYS A 187 8.65 -21.86 -1.15
C LYS A 187 8.60 -20.78 -2.23
N LYS A 188 8.76 -19.49 -1.86
CA LYS A 188 8.65 -18.33 -2.74
C LYS A 188 9.98 -17.57 -2.76
N ILE A 189 10.53 -17.35 -3.96
CA ILE A 189 11.65 -16.44 -4.19
C ILE A 189 11.06 -15.04 -4.34
N TYR A 190 11.33 -14.17 -3.39
CA TYR A 190 10.84 -12.79 -3.45
C TYR A 190 11.86 -11.89 -4.15
N LYS A 191 11.39 -11.05 -5.09
CA LYS A 191 12.23 -10.04 -5.78
C LYS A 191 12.87 -9.02 -4.82
N ASN A 192 12.32 -8.86 -3.61
CA ASN A 192 12.81 -7.92 -2.59
C ASN A 192 13.74 -8.58 -1.55
N HIS A 193 14.42 -9.68 -1.91
CA HIS A 193 15.34 -10.40 -1.03
C HIS A 193 16.33 -9.46 -0.31
N ASP A 194 16.88 -8.48 -1.02
CA ASP A 194 17.85 -7.54 -0.46
C ASP A 194 17.26 -6.46 0.46
N ASN A 195 15.93 -6.28 0.42
CA ASN A 195 15.22 -5.29 1.23
C ASN A 195 14.50 -5.93 2.43
N TYR A 196 14.71 -7.22 2.70
CA TYR A 196 14.08 -7.92 3.82
C TYR A 196 14.98 -8.00 5.06
N TYR A 197 14.76 -7.13 6.04
CA TYR A 197 15.66 -6.99 7.20
C TYR A 197 15.28 -7.87 8.42
N GLY A 198 14.41 -8.87 8.24
CA GLY A 198 13.97 -9.75 9.33
C GLY A 198 13.07 -9.06 10.36
N THR A 199 12.95 -9.66 11.53
CA THR A 199 12.29 -9.09 12.71
C THR A 199 13.35 -8.57 13.69
N LEU A 200 13.06 -7.44 14.33
CA LEU A 200 13.85 -6.96 15.46
C LEU A 200 13.11 -7.26 16.75
N HIS A 201 13.80 -7.88 17.70
CA HIS A 201 13.33 -8.12 19.04
C HIS A 201 14.11 -7.23 20.02
N ILE A 202 13.39 -6.45 20.80
CA ILE A 202 13.90 -5.59 21.85
C ILE A 202 13.66 -6.33 23.17
N ARG A 203 14.69 -6.46 23.99
CA ARG A 203 14.60 -6.93 25.38
C ARG A 203 15.04 -5.81 26.30
N ILE A 204 14.34 -5.65 27.42
CA ILE A 204 14.71 -4.68 28.46
C ILE A 204 15.41 -5.44 29.59
N ARG A 205 16.62 -5.01 29.96
CA ARG A 205 17.37 -5.57 31.09
C ARG A 205 16.77 -5.09 32.42
N LYS A 206 16.81 -5.97 33.43
CA LYS A 206 16.27 -5.72 34.78
C LYS A 206 14.81 -5.23 34.72
N SER A 207 13.93 -6.00 34.07
CA SER A 207 12.59 -5.53 33.67
C SER A 207 11.42 -6.07 34.51
N SER A 208 11.67 -6.77 35.62
CA SER A 208 10.59 -7.38 36.42
C SER A 208 9.54 -6.36 36.87
N ASP A 209 9.95 -5.27 37.52
CA ASP A 209 9.02 -4.22 37.98
C ASP A 209 8.30 -3.53 36.81
N LEU A 210 9.03 -3.32 35.71
CA LEU A 210 8.47 -2.76 34.49
C LEU A 210 7.35 -3.65 33.93
N GLN A 211 7.54 -4.96 33.96
CA GLN A 211 6.53 -5.90 33.51
C GLN A 211 5.27 -5.83 34.37
N HIS A 212 5.40 -5.81 35.69
CA HIS A 212 4.26 -5.66 36.59
C HIS A 212 3.53 -4.34 36.35
N LYS A 213 4.28 -3.24 36.17
CA LYS A 213 3.72 -1.92 35.83
C LYS A 213 2.94 -1.96 34.51
N ILE A 214 3.51 -2.54 33.45
CA ILE A 214 2.85 -2.66 32.14
C ILE A 214 1.60 -3.56 32.27
N HIS A 215 1.68 -4.65 33.02
CA HIS A 215 0.53 -5.53 33.25
C HIS A 215 -0.61 -4.80 33.97
N GLY A 216 -0.29 -4.02 35.01
CA GLY A 216 -1.28 -3.17 35.69
C GLY A 216 -1.93 -2.14 34.76
N LEU A 217 -1.14 -1.52 33.88
CA LEU A 217 -1.66 -0.60 32.84
C LEU A 217 -2.57 -1.31 31.83
N ILE A 218 -2.21 -2.52 31.40
CA ILE A 218 -3.05 -3.34 30.51
C ILE A 218 -4.38 -3.68 31.20
N ASN A 219 -4.34 -4.14 32.45
CA ASN A 219 -5.54 -4.46 33.21
C ASN A 219 -6.44 -3.24 33.40
N ALA A 220 -5.87 -2.09 33.73
CA ALA A 220 -6.62 -0.83 33.82
C ALA A 220 -7.26 -0.43 32.48
N LEU A 221 -6.54 -0.63 31.36
CA LEU A 221 -7.09 -0.37 30.02
C LEU A 221 -8.21 -1.35 29.65
N ALA A 222 -8.14 -2.60 30.11
CA ALA A 222 -9.12 -3.66 29.82
C ALA A 222 -10.38 -3.55 30.69
N GLN A 223 -10.24 -3.18 31.97
CA GLN A 223 -11.33 -3.14 32.96
C GLN A 223 -12.20 -1.88 32.88
N ARG A 224 -12.32 -1.22 31.72
CA ARG A 224 -12.94 0.11 31.62
C ARG A 224 -14.30 0.14 32.35
N LYS A 225 -14.36 0.86 33.48
CA LYS A 225 -15.60 1.25 34.13
C LYS A 225 -16.26 2.29 33.22
N LYS A 226 -17.33 1.88 32.53
CA LYS A 226 -18.34 2.64 31.77
C LYS A 226 -17.87 3.94 31.09
N TYR A 227 -17.94 3.96 29.75
CA TYR A 227 -18.12 5.20 28.99
C TYR A 227 -19.56 5.68 29.10
#